data_AF-A0A383B420-F1
#
_entry.id   AF-A0A383B420-F1
#
_cell.length_a   1.000
_cell.length_b   1.000
_cell.length_c   1.000
_cell.angle_alpha   90.00
_cell.angle_beta   90.00
_cell.angle_gamma   90.00
#
_symmetry.space_group_name_H-M   'P 1'
#
loop_
_entity.id
_entity.type
_entity.pdbx_description
1 polymer ?
#
loop_
_entity_poly.entity_id
_entity_poly.type
_entity_poly.pdbx_seq_one_letter_code
_entity_poly.pdbx_strand_id
1 'polypeptide(L)'
;MVDNKRAKKSVNDSIDPPSRKTVVPTNAQMRWLGRGLNQPGGKLPLFDEDGAKIRPRTIQSCVERGWAEPWFRNPLKPDWLVCRLTETGRALAQKPQPNLKR
;
A
#
# COMPACT_ATOMS: atom_id res chain seq x y z
N MET A 1 36.81 53.19 -4.03
CA MET A 1 35.85 52.26 -3.43
C MET A 1 35.64 51.14 -4.43
N VAL A 2 36.38 50.04 -4.26
CA VAL A 2 36.37 48.90 -5.20
C VAL A 2 35.58 47.74 -4.60
N ASP A 3 34.77 47.14 -5.46
CA ASP A 3 33.89 46.01 -5.23
C ASP A 3 34.59 44.81 -4.58
N ASN A 4 33.88 44.10 -3.70
CA ASN A 4 34.13 42.67 -3.54
C ASN A 4 32.85 41.89 -3.19
N LYS A 5 32.33 41.20 -4.22
CA LYS A 5 31.33 40.13 -4.09
C LYS A 5 31.85 39.04 -3.15
N ARG A 6 31.01 38.57 -2.23
CA ARG A 6 31.13 37.19 -1.72
C ARG A 6 29.77 36.54 -1.59
N ALA A 7 29.48 35.70 -2.59
CA ALA A 7 28.37 34.75 -2.59
C ALA A 7 28.46 33.83 -1.36
N LYS A 8 27.34 33.69 -0.65
CA LYS A 8 27.15 32.64 0.36
C LYS A 8 26.29 31.55 -0.31
N LYS A 9 26.95 30.45 -0.70
CA LYS A 9 26.31 29.18 -1.10
C LYS A 9 25.43 28.71 0.06
N SER A 10 24.13 28.53 -0.17
CA SER A 10 23.25 27.77 0.72
C SER A 10 23.47 26.29 0.42
N VAL A 11 23.96 25.54 1.40
CA VAL A 11 24.18 24.09 1.29
C VAL A 11 22.85 23.38 1.55
N ASN A 12 22.54 22.47 0.63
CA ASN A 12 21.38 21.60 0.54
C ASN A 12 21.26 20.68 1.76
N ASP A 13 20.05 20.48 2.29
CA ASP A 13 19.67 19.27 3.02
C ASP A 13 18.36 18.74 2.42
N SER A 14 18.45 18.28 1.17
CA SER A 14 17.42 17.44 0.57
C SER A 14 17.66 16.04 1.10
N ILE A 15 16.94 15.67 2.15
CA ILE A 15 16.81 14.28 2.58
C ILE A 15 16.09 13.55 1.44
N ASP A 16 16.85 12.97 0.51
CA ASP A 16 16.31 12.05 -0.47
C ASP A 16 15.63 10.89 0.30
N PRO A 17 14.32 10.65 0.12
CA PRO A 17 13.67 9.52 0.75
C PRO A 17 14.33 8.24 0.25
N PRO A 18 14.53 7.23 1.12
CA PRO A 18 15.23 6.00 0.74
C PRO A 18 14.58 5.42 -0.51
N SER A 19 15.40 5.16 -1.54
CA SER A 19 14.95 4.62 -2.82
C SER A 19 14.13 3.36 -2.55
N ARG A 20 12.81 3.48 -2.75
CA ARG A 20 11.87 2.39 -2.50
C ARG A 20 12.17 1.30 -3.53
N LYS A 21 12.92 0.27 -3.12
CA LYS A 21 13.06 -0.97 -3.91
C LYS A 21 11.65 -1.40 -4.34
N THR A 22 11.46 -1.60 -5.63
CA THR A 22 10.18 -2.03 -6.20
C THR A 22 9.87 -3.46 -5.72
N VAL A 23 9.08 -3.57 -4.66
CA VAL A 23 8.66 -4.87 -4.11
C VAL A 23 7.57 -5.45 -4.99
N VAL A 24 7.84 -6.61 -5.58
CA VAL A 24 6.86 -7.37 -6.36
C VAL A 24 5.85 -8.03 -5.40
N PRO A 25 4.54 -7.77 -5.55
CA PRO A 25 3.52 -8.43 -4.73
C PRO A 25 3.44 -9.95 -5.01
N THR A 26 3.17 -10.73 -3.99
CA THR A 26 2.88 -12.17 -4.13
C THR A 26 1.48 -12.40 -4.71
N ASN A 27 1.23 -13.61 -5.24
CA ASN A 27 -0.10 -13.97 -5.76
C ASN A 27 -1.22 -13.83 -4.72
N ALA A 28 -0.97 -14.21 -3.46
CA ALA A 28 -1.96 -14.06 -2.38
C ALA A 28 -2.29 -12.58 -2.10
N GLN A 29 -1.29 -11.71 -2.11
CA GLN A 29 -1.49 -10.27 -1.94
C GLN A 29 -2.24 -9.68 -3.14
N MET A 30 -1.86 -10.06 -4.37
CA MET A 30 -2.54 -9.60 -5.58
C MET A 30 -4.01 -10.02 -5.63
N ARG A 31 -4.30 -11.30 -5.33
CA ARG A 31 -5.68 -11.79 -5.26
C ARG A 31 -6.47 -10.98 -4.24
N TRP A 32 -5.94 -10.84 -3.03
CA TRP A 32 -6.63 -10.12 -1.96
C TRP A 32 -6.89 -8.65 -2.33
N LEU A 33 -5.89 -7.93 -2.86
CA LEU A 33 -6.05 -6.55 -3.33
C LEU A 33 -7.08 -6.46 -4.49
N GLY A 34 -7.03 -7.40 -5.43
CA GLY A 34 -7.97 -7.49 -6.55
C GLY A 34 -9.43 -7.57 -6.12
N ARG A 35 -9.71 -8.21 -4.98
CA ARG A 35 -11.08 -8.32 -4.43
C ARG A 35 -11.69 -6.97 -4.06
N GLY A 36 -10.87 -5.95 -3.79
CA GLY A 36 -11.34 -4.60 -3.49
C GLY A 36 -11.71 -3.77 -4.73
N LEU A 37 -11.34 -4.20 -5.95
CA LEU A 37 -11.57 -3.40 -7.16
C LEU A 37 -13.04 -3.12 -7.43
N ASN A 38 -13.89 -4.12 -7.22
CA ASN A 38 -15.33 -4.06 -7.49
C ASN A 38 -16.17 -3.78 -6.24
N GLN A 39 -15.53 -3.41 -5.12
CA GLN A 39 -16.21 -3.16 -3.85
C GLN A 39 -16.38 -1.66 -3.63
N PRO A 40 -17.54 -1.19 -3.14
CA PRO A 40 -17.72 0.20 -2.74
C PRO A 40 -16.62 0.64 -1.77
N GLY A 41 -16.01 1.80 -2.05
CA GLY A 41 -14.91 2.34 -1.23
C GLY A 41 -13.63 1.48 -1.21
N GLY A 42 -13.53 0.44 -2.04
CA GLY A 42 -12.37 -0.45 -2.08
C GLY A 42 -12.31 -1.45 -0.93
N LYS A 43 -13.43 -1.84 -0.32
CA LYS A 43 -13.46 -2.78 0.82
C LYS A 43 -12.67 -4.04 0.54
N LEU A 44 -11.79 -4.43 1.47
CA LEU A 44 -11.07 -5.70 1.39
C LEU A 44 -11.73 -6.73 2.31
N PRO A 45 -12.02 -7.95 1.80
CA PRO A 45 -12.69 -8.98 2.59
C PRO A 45 -11.73 -9.64 3.58
N LEU A 46 -12.28 -10.18 4.68
CA LEU A 46 -11.53 -10.97 5.66
C LEU A 46 -11.42 -12.46 5.28
N PHE A 47 -12.23 -12.89 4.30
CA PHE A 47 -12.28 -14.25 3.80
C PHE A 47 -12.03 -14.27 2.29
N ASP A 48 -11.43 -15.35 1.80
CA ASP A 48 -11.25 -15.60 0.37
C ASP A 48 -12.52 -16.15 -0.30
N GLU A 49 -12.38 -16.59 -1.54
CA GLU A 49 -13.47 -17.10 -2.39
C GLU A 49 -14.06 -18.42 -1.89
N ASP A 50 -13.26 -19.21 -1.18
CA ASP A 50 -13.63 -20.51 -0.61
C ASP A 50 -14.16 -20.37 0.83
N GLY A 51 -14.24 -19.13 1.34
CA GLY A 51 -14.64 -18.84 2.73
C GLY A 51 -13.51 -19.05 3.75
N ALA A 52 -12.28 -19.29 3.31
CA ALA A 52 -11.13 -19.40 4.18
C ALA A 52 -10.67 -18.00 4.65
N LYS A 53 -10.19 -17.91 5.89
CA LYS A 53 -9.72 -16.64 6.44
C LYS A 53 -8.43 -16.19 5.75
N ILE A 54 -8.38 -14.93 5.32
CA ILE A 54 -7.15 -14.33 4.79
C ILE A 54 -6.09 -14.33 5.88
N ARG A 55 -4.88 -14.79 5.54
CA ARG A 55 -3.76 -14.85 6.48
C ARG A 55 -3.43 -13.45 7.00
N PRO A 56 -3.32 -13.23 8.33
CA PRO A 56 -3.01 -11.92 8.90
C PRO A 56 -1.72 -11.30 8.35
N ARG A 57 -0.71 -12.11 8.05
CA ARG A 57 0.55 -11.66 7.43
C ARG A 57 0.34 -11.03 6.04
N THR A 58 -0.60 -11.52 5.25
CA THR A 58 -0.96 -10.93 3.95
C THR A 58 -1.52 -9.53 4.16
N ILE A 59 -2.47 -9.38 5.09
CA ILE A 59 -3.10 -8.11 5.42
C ILE A 59 -2.05 -7.11 5.92
N GLN A 60 -1.28 -7.51 6.93
CA GLN A 60 -0.26 -6.67 7.55
C GLN A 60 0.78 -6.19 6.53
N SER A 61 1.34 -7.10 5.74
CA SER A 61 2.36 -6.72 4.74
C SER A 61 1.83 -5.76 3.68
N CYS A 62 0.58 -5.90 3.24
CA CYS A 62 -0.06 -4.96 2.33
C CYS A 62 -0.30 -3.59 2.97
N VAL A 63 -0.67 -3.55 4.26
CA VAL A 63 -0.84 -2.29 5.00
C VAL A 63 0.48 -1.58 5.20
N GLU A 64 1.53 -2.28 5.64
CA GLU A 64 2.88 -1.75 5.81
C GLU A 64 3.47 -1.18 4.51
N ARG A 65 3.04 -1.71 3.36
CA ARG A 65 3.47 -1.25 2.03
C ARG A 65 2.61 -0.11 1.48
N GLY A 66 1.57 0.30 2.20
CA GLY A 66 0.62 1.32 1.77
C GLY A 66 -0.26 0.86 0.60
N TRP A 67 -0.42 -0.45 0.38
CA TRP A 67 -1.32 -0.99 -0.65
C TRP A 67 -2.76 -1.15 -0.14
N ALA A 68 -2.89 -1.30 1.17
CA ALA A 68 -4.16 -1.28 1.88
C ALA A 68 -4.04 -0.36 3.08
N GLU A 69 -5.17 0.12 3.58
CA GLU A 69 -5.22 0.88 4.83
C GLU A 69 -6.41 0.43 5.68
N PRO A 70 -6.33 0.52 7.02
CA PRO A 70 -7.47 0.27 7.89
C PRO A 70 -8.61 1.24 7.53
N TRP A 71 -9.82 0.73 7.34
CA TRP A 71 -10.97 1.59 7.01
C TRP A 71 -11.52 2.24 8.28
N PHE A 72 -11.90 1.45 9.28
CA PHE A 72 -12.51 1.95 10.52
C PHE A 72 -12.08 1.12 11.72
N ARG A 73 -11.79 1.79 12.83
CA ARG A 73 -11.62 1.14 14.14
C ARG A 73 -13.00 0.98 14.75
N ASN A 74 -13.54 -0.24 14.74
CA ASN A 74 -14.76 -0.55 15.48
C ASN A 74 -14.47 -0.43 16.99
N PRO A 75 -15.07 0.52 17.74
CA PRO A 75 -14.84 0.67 19.17
C PRO A 75 -15.22 -0.60 19.97
N LEU A 76 -16.15 -1.40 19.45
CA LEU A 76 -16.62 -2.64 20.08
C LEU A 76 -15.72 -3.85 19.77
N LYS A 77 -14.97 -3.79 18.67
CA LYS A 77 -14.07 -4.86 18.21
C LYS A 77 -12.83 -4.23 17.58
N PRO A 78 -11.90 -3.70 18.39
CA PRO A 78 -10.71 -3.03 17.88
C PRO A 78 -9.80 -3.97 17.06
N ASP A 79 -9.89 -5.27 17.31
CA ASP A 79 -9.14 -6.31 16.59
C ASP A 79 -9.74 -6.67 15.23
N TRP A 80 -10.96 -6.22 14.92
CA TRP A 80 -11.60 -6.39 13.62
C TRP A 80 -11.11 -5.31 12.65
N LEU A 81 -9.88 -5.50 12.17
CA LEU A 81 -9.27 -4.62 11.18
C LEU A 81 -9.85 -4.94 9.79
N VAL A 82 -10.93 -4.25 9.41
CA VAL A 82 -11.36 -4.21 8.01
C VAL A 82 -10.47 -3.21 7.28
N CYS A 83 -9.85 -3.65 6.18
CA CYS A 83 -9.06 -2.77 5.34
C CYS A 83 -9.85 -2.30 4.11
N ARG A 84 -9.33 -1.25 3.47
CA ARG A 84 -9.71 -0.83 2.13
C ARG A 84 -8.47 -0.63 1.25
N LEU A 85 -8.68 -0.66 -0.05
CA LEU A 85 -7.66 -0.33 -1.04
C LEU A 85 -7.25 1.14 -0.94
N THR A 86 -5.94 1.37 -0.96
CA THR A 86 -5.38 2.68 -1.29
C THR A 86 -5.32 2.85 -2.81
N GLU A 87 -5.01 4.06 -3.28
CA GLU A 87 -4.80 4.30 -4.71
C GLU A 87 -3.63 3.48 -5.26
N THR A 88 -2.54 3.37 -4.49
CA THR A 88 -1.38 2.54 -4.87
C THR A 88 -1.76 1.06 -4.97
N GLY A 89 -2.52 0.53 -4.01
CA GLY A 89 -3.00 -0.84 -4.07
C GLY A 89 -3.95 -1.10 -5.24
N ARG A 90 -4.83 -0.14 -5.54
CA ARG A 90 -5.76 -0.20 -6.68
C ARG A 90 -5.00 -0.21 -8.01
N ALA A 91 -3.97 0.63 -8.16
CA ALA A 91 -3.13 0.64 -9.35
C ALA A 91 -2.37 -0.68 -9.53
N LEU A 92 -1.87 -1.28 -8.44
CA LEU A 92 -1.23 -2.60 -8.49
C LEU A 92 -2.21 -3.71 -8.88
N ALA A 93 -3.39 -3.72 -8.28
CA ALA A 93 -4.41 -4.73 -8.53
C ALA A 93 -4.93 -4.74 -9.97
N GLN A 94 -4.93 -3.59 -10.66
CA GLN A 94 -5.35 -3.48 -12.06
C GLN A 94 -4.27 -3.94 -13.06
N LYS A 95 -3.00 -4.05 -12.65
CA LYS A 95 -1.93 -4.46 -13.56
C LYS A 95 -2.08 -5.95 -13.91
N PRO A 96 -2.21 -6.32 -15.19
CA PRO A 96 -2.21 -7.72 -15.59
C PRO A 96 -0.90 -8.38 -15.17
N GLN A 97 -0.97 -9.39 -14.31
CA GLN A 97 0.21 -10.11 -13.84
C GLN A 97 0.36 -11.43 -14.63
N PRO A 98 1.51 -11.66 -15.29
CA PRO A 98 1.71 -12.84 -16.14
C PRO A 98 1.67 -14.18 -15.38
N ASN A 99 1.80 -14.16 -14.05
CA ASN A 99 1.98 -15.37 -13.22
C ASN A 99 0.87 -15.58 -12.16
N LEU A 100 -0.25 -14.88 -12.27
CA LEU A 100 -1.40 -15.09 -11.40
C LEU A 100 -2.15 -16.34 -11.86
N LYS A 101 -1.84 -17.50 -11.27
CA LYS A 101 -2.68 -18.70 -11.45
C LYS A 101 -4.09 -18.33 -10.96
N ARG A 102 -5.13 -18.64 -11.75
CA ARG A 102 -6.55 -18.45 -11.40
C ARG A 102 -7.01 -19.48 -10.38
#